data_AF-A0A139N5Z6-F1
#
_entry.id   AF-A0A139N5Z6-F1
#
_cell.length_a   1.000
_cell.length_b   1.000
_cell.length_c   1.000
_cell.angle_alpha   90.00
_cell.angle_beta   90.00
_cell.angle_gamma   90.00
#
_symmetry.space_group_name_H-M   'P 1'
#
loop_
_entity.id
_entity.type
_entity.pdbx_description
1 polymer ?
#
loop_
_entity_poly.entity_id
_entity_poly.type
_entity_poly.pdbx_seq_one_letter_code
_entity_poly.pdbx_strand_id
1 'polypeptide(L)'
;MSEIGVLQARIAEVDEKISALERAKASVSSVDINIDSQMPGIEGLHVAGSKYDEQRDKEVDTIDEGKNTLKKNYKDLTIQTLEGEIGTLRQMKANLHVQLTAAIAREQARQAQEQRRIAEAMKKRSKS
;
A
#
# COMPACT_ATOMS: atom_id res chain seq x y z
N MET A 1 -9.92 26.04 -9.46
CA MET A 1 -10.33 25.04 -8.44
C MET A 1 -10.14 25.65 -7.06
N SER A 2 -11.05 25.38 -6.11
CA SER A 2 -10.90 25.82 -4.72
C SER A 2 -9.84 24.98 -3.99
N GLU A 3 -9.22 25.53 -2.94
CA GLU A 3 -8.26 24.79 -2.09
C GLU A 3 -8.87 23.49 -1.56
N ILE A 4 -10.13 23.54 -1.12
CA ILE A 4 -10.92 22.39 -0.66
C ILE A 4 -11.01 21.31 -1.75
N GLY A 5 -11.35 21.70 -2.99
CA GLY A 5 -11.49 20.76 -4.10
C GLY A 5 -10.16 20.09 -4.48
N VAL A 6 -9.06 20.83 -4.44
CA VAL A 6 -7.72 20.28 -4.68
C VAL A 6 -7.33 19.27 -3.60
N LEU A 7 -7.61 19.57 -2.33
CA LEU A 7 -7.32 18.66 -1.21
C LEU A 7 -8.18 17.39 -1.29
N GLN A 8 -9.47 17.50 -1.64
CA GLN A 8 -10.35 16.35 -1.85
C GLN A 8 -9.86 15.46 -2.99
N ALA A 9 -9.49 16.05 -4.14
CA ALA A 9 -8.95 15.29 -5.26
C ALA A 9 -7.67 14.54 -4.88
N ARG A 10 -6.78 15.18 -4.11
CA ARG A 10 -5.52 14.55 -3.67
C ARG A 10 -5.74 13.43 -2.66
N ILE A 11 -6.74 13.55 -1.78
CA ILE A 11 -7.14 12.46 -0.90
C ILE A 11 -7.66 11.26 -1.71
N ALA A 12 -8.51 11.51 -2.72
CA ALA A 12 -9.02 10.46 -3.58
C ALA A 12 -7.90 9.73 -4.35
N GLU A 13 -6.92 10.46 -4.89
CA GLU A 13 -5.76 9.87 -5.54
C GLU A 13 -4.93 8.98 -4.58
N VAL A 14 -4.76 9.40 -3.33
CA VAL A 14 -4.08 8.60 -2.30
C VAL A 14 -4.89 7.33 -1.98
N ASP A 15 -6.22 7.42 -1.92
CA ASP A 15 -7.09 6.26 -1.69
C ASP A 15 -7.04 5.23 -2.82
N GLU A 16 -6.98 5.68 -4.07
CA GLU A 16 -6.79 4.80 -5.22
C GLU A 16 -5.45 4.08 -5.16
N LYS A 17 -4.37 4.79 -4.80
CA LYS A 17 -3.03 4.20 -4.64
C LYS A 17 -2.99 3.17 -3.52
N ILE A 18 -3.55 3.48 -2.35
CA ILE A 18 -3.65 2.52 -1.23
C ILE A 18 -4.40 1.26 -1.68
N SER A 19 -5.55 1.43 -2.34
CA SER A 19 -6.36 0.30 -2.82
C SER A 19 -5.64 -0.54 -3.88
N ALA A 20 -4.83 0.07 -4.74
CA ALA A 20 -3.99 -0.63 -5.70
C ALA A 20 -2.90 -1.45 -5.01
N LEU A 21 -2.21 -0.87 -4.02
CA LEU A 21 -1.17 -1.55 -3.25
C LEU A 21 -1.73 -2.68 -2.38
N GLU A 22 -2.91 -2.51 -1.78
CA GLU A 22 -3.58 -3.58 -1.03
C GLU A 22 -3.94 -4.77 -1.93
N ARG A 23 -4.40 -4.52 -3.16
CA ARG A 23 -4.64 -5.58 -4.16
C ARG A 23 -3.34 -6.27 -4.58
N ALA A 24 -2.28 -5.51 -4.83
CA ALA A 24 -0.96 -6.07 -5.16
C ALA A 24 -0.43 -6.96 -4.02
N LYS A 25 -0.55 -6.49 -2.76
CA LYS A 25 -0.19 -7.25 -1.57
C LYS A 25 -0.97 -8.55 -1.47
N ALA A 26 -2.28 -8.51 -1.68
CA ALA A 26 -3.13 -9.71 -1.67
C ALA A 26 -2.70 -10.71 -2.75
N SER A 27 -2.41 -10.23 -3.97
CA SER A 27 -1.91 -11.06 -5.06
C SER A 27 -0.60 -11.76 -4.68
N VAL A 28 0.40 -11.03 -4.17
CA VAL A 28 1.68 -11.61 -3.73
C VAL A 28 1.48 -12.59 -2.58
N SER A 29 0.62 -12.25 -1.61
CA SER A 29 0.34 -13.11 -0.44
C SER A 29 -0.29 -14.45 -0.85
N SER A 30 -1.11 -14.45 -1.89
CA SER A 30 -1.78 -15.64 -2.42
C SER A 30 -0.88 -16.59 -3.20
N VAL A 31 0.34 -16.17 -3.59
CA VAL A 31 1.28 -17.04 -4.31
C VAL A 31 1.74 -18.17 -3.37
N ASP A 32 1.31 -19.40 -3.65
CA ASP A 32 1.82 -20.57 -2.94
C ASP A 32 3.16 -21.00 -3.53
N ILE A 33 4.18 -21.11 -2.67
CA ILE A 33 5.53 -21.55 -3.06
C ILE A 33 5.69 -22.96 -2.51
N ASN A 34 4.98 -23.90 -3.14
CA ASN A 34 5.08 -25.31 -2.84
C ASN A 34 5.90 -26.00 -3.93
N ILE A 35 7.22 -25.96 -3.76
CA ILE A 35 8.17 -26.69 -4.58
C ILE A 35 8.57 -27.93 -3.77
N ASP A 36 8.32 -29.10 -4.34
CA ASP A 36 8.81 -30.37 -3.83
C ASP A 36 10.28 -30.52 -4.21
N SER A 37 11.11 -30.84 -3.22
CA SER A 37 12.53 -31.10 -3.42
C SER A 37 12.81 -32.56 -3.80
N GLN A 38 11.81 -33.43 -3.72
CA GLN A 38 11.91 -34.82 -4.16
C GLN A 38 11.25 -35.01 -5.53
N MET A 39 11.95 -35.71 -6.42
CA MET A 39 11.39 -36.08 -7.71
C MET A 39 10.59 -37.38 -7.55
N PRO A 40 9.26 -37.36 -7.79
CA PRO A 40 8.42 -38.52 -7.54
C PRO A 40 8.79 -39.68 -8.49
N GLY A 41 8.86 -40.89 -7.94
CA GLY A 41 9.06 -42.13 -8.72
C GLY A 41 10.50 -42.61 -8.89
N ILE A 42 11.50 -41.89 -8.39
CA ILE A 42 12.92 -42.32 -8.41
C ILE A 42 13.45 -42.79 -7.03
N GLU A 43 12.62 -42.75 -5.99
CA GLU A 43 12.99 -43.20 -4.63
C GLU A 43 13.49 -44.66 -4.59
N GLY A 44 12.94 -45.53 -5.44
CA GLY A 44 13.34 -46.95 -5.54
C GLY A 44 14.54 -47.22 -6.46
N LEU A 45 15.06 -46.20 -7.15
CA LEU A 45 16.25 -46.30 -8.02
C LEU A 45 17.55 -45.99 -7.26
N HIS A 46 17.45 -45.74 -5.95
CA HIS A 46 18.58 -45.45 -5.06
C HIS A 46 19.52 -46.65 -4.93
N VAL A 47 20.82 -46.41 -5.12
CA VAL A 47 21.89 -47.34 -4.75
C VAL A 47 22.80 -46.64 -3.75
N ALA A 48 22.64 -47.04 -2.48
CA ALA A 48 23.34 -46.45 -1.35
C ALA A 48 24.88 -46.44 -1.55
N GLY A 49 25.52 -45.28 -1.34
CA GLY A 49 26.97 -45.11 -1.40
C GLY A 49 27.53 -44.89 -2.82
N SER A 50 26.66 -44.60 -3.79
CA SER A 50 27.08 -44.24 -5.15
C SER A 50 27.22 -42.71 -5.32
N LYS A 51 27.95 -42.27 -6.35
CA LYS A 51 28.05 -40.86 -6.75
C LYS A 51 26.68 -40.17 -6.95
N TYR A 52 25.64 -40.95 -7.23
CA TYR A 52 24.27 -40.46 -7.41
C TYR A 52 23.60 -40.04 -6.10
N ASP A 53 23.99 -40.60 -4.94
CA ASP A 53 23.46 -40.18 -3.64
C ASP A 53 23.90 -38.75 -3.30
N GLU A 54 25.20 -38.47 -3.43
CA GLU A 54 25.74 -37.13 -3.18
C GLU A 54 25.20 -36.07 -4.16
N GLN A 55 24.88 -36.47 -5.39
CA GLN A 55 24.27 -35.57 -6.37
C GLN A 55 22.81 -35.28 -6.02
N ARG A 56 22.05 -36.30 -5.62
CA ARG A 56 20.66 -36.13 -5.18
C ARG A 56 20.57 -35.25 -3.94
N ASP A 57 21.44 -35.44 -2.96
CA ASP A 57 21.46 -34.61 -1.75
C ASP A 57 21.74 -33.13 -2.08
N LYS A 58 22.70 -32.88 -2.98
CA LYS A 58 22.98 -31.51 -3.47
C LYS A 58 21.82 -30.90 -4.25
N GLU A 59 21.10 -31.70 -5.03
CA GLU A 59 19.91 -31.24 -5.76
C GLU A 59 18.78 -30.84 -4.80
N VAL A 60 18.51 -31.67 -3.78
CA VAL A 60 17.55 -31.38 -2.72
C VAL A 60 17.92 -30.08 -1.99
N ASP A 61 19.18 -29.94 -1.56
CA ASP A 61 19.68 -28.74 -0.90
C ASP A 61 19.51 -27.50 -1.78
N THR A 62 19.83 -27.60 -3.08
CA THR A 62 19.68 -26.50 -4.04
C THR A 62 18.21 -26.08 -4.20
N ILE A 63 17.29 -27.04 -4.26
CA ILE A 63 15.85 -26.77 -4.38
C ILE A 63 15.34 -26.09 -3.10
N ASP A 64 15.73 -26.58 -1.93
CA ASP A 64 15.31 -26.02 -0.65
C ASP A 64 15.88 -24.61 -0.42
N GLU A 65 17.13 -24.35 -0.80
CA GLU A 65 17.73 -23.02 -0.79
C GLU A 65 17.00 -22.06 -1.76
N GLY A 66 16.70 -22.52 -2.97
CA GLY A 66 15.93 -21.76 -3.96
C GLY A 66 14.54 -21.41 -3.46
N LYS A 67 13.83 -22.37 -2.88
CA LYS A 67 12.50 -22.18 -2.24
C LYS A 67 12.56 -21.17 -1.11
N ASN A 68 13.55 -21.27 -0.23
CA ASN A 68 13.76 -20.31 0.85
C ASN A 68 14.03 -18.91 0.33
N THR A 69 14.81 -18.78 -0.74
CA THR A 69 15.09 -17.51 -1.40
C THR A 69 13.82 -16.89 -1.98
N LEU A 70 13.01 -17.67 -2.71
CA LEU A 70 11.71 -17.23 -3.24
C LEU A 70 10.76 -16.75 -2.13
N LYS A 71 10.68 -17.49 -1.03
CA LYS A 71 9.81 -17.14 0.10
C LYS A 71 10.31 -15.88 0.83
N LYS A 72 11.53 -15.89 1.33
CA LYS A 72 12.04 -14.84 2.21
C LYS A 72 12.42 -13.57 1.46
N ASN A 73 13.22 -13.71 0.41
CA ASN A 73 13.84 -12.55 -0.24
C ASN A 73 12.91 -11.89 -1.27
N TYR A 74 12.01 -12.67 -1.86
CA TYR A 74 11.09 -12.13 -2.86
C TYR A 74 9.69 -11.92 -2.27
N LYS A 75 9.02 -12.96 -1.79
CA LYS A 75 7.64 -12.83 -1.31
C LYS A 75 7.53 -11.96 -0.05
N ASP A 76 8.21 -12.36 1.03
CA ASP A 76 8.08 -11.69 2.32
C ASP A 76 8.61 -10.24 2.27
N LEU A 77 9.76 -10.01 1.62
CA LEU A 77 10.32 -8.67 1.44
C LEU A 77 9.42 -7.75 0.59
N THR A 78 8.79 -8.29 -0.45
CA THR A 78 7.83 -7.52 -1.26
C THR A 78 6.62 -7.13 -0.42
N ILE A 79 6.08 -8.06 0.37
CA ILE A 79 4.96 -7.78 1.27
C ILE A 79 5.34 -6.69 2.28
N GLN A 80 6.50 -6.80 2.94
CA GLN A 80 6.97 -5.79 3.89
C GLN A 80 7.14 -4.41 3.24
N THR A 81 7.68 -4.36 2.02
CA THR A 81 7.83 -3.11 1.27
C THR A 81 6.47 -2.47 0.99
N LEU A 82 5.51 -3.26 0.50
CA LEU A 82 4.14 -2.81 0.23
C LEU A 82 3.45 -2.33 1.52
N GLU A 83 3.63 -3.01 2.65
CA GLU A 83 3.10 -2.59 3.95
C GLU A 83 3.68 -1.26 4.40
N GLY A 84 4.99 -1.06 4.24
CA GLY A 84 5.65 0.20 4.55
C GLY A 84 5.07 1.36 3.73
N GLU A 85 4.93 1.18 2.43
CA GLU A 85 4.41 2.22 1.53
C GLU A 85 2.92 2.54 1.78
N ILE A 86 2.09 1.52 2.02
CA ILE A 86 0.70 1.72 2.47
C ILE A 86 0.66 2.53 3.77
N GLY A 87 1.56 2.23 4.73
CA GLY A 87 1.68 3.00 5.97
C GLY A 87 1.99 4.48 5.73
N THR A 88 2.98 4.77 4.89
CA THR A 88 3.35 6.14 4.51
C THR A 88 2.20 6.89 3.84
N LEU A 89 1.48 6.24 2.92
CA LEU A 89 0.33 6.83 2.23
C LEU A 89 -0.84 7.10 3.19
N ARG A 90 -1.11 6.21 4.15
CA ARG A 90 -2.12 6.44 5.19
C ARG A 90 -1.79 7.64 6.06
N GLN A 91 -0.51 7.82 6.42
CA GLN A 91 -0.07 9.00 7.15
C GLN A 91 -0.23 10.28 6.33
N MET A 92 0.12 10.24 5.04
CA MET A 92 -0.09 11.35 4.11
C MET A 92 -1.57 11.71 4.00
N LYS A 93 -2.46 10.71 3.88
CA LYS A 93 -3.91 10.89 3.86
C LYS A 93 -4.41 11.59 5.13
N ALA A 94 -3.95 11.16 6.30
CA ALA A 94 -4.32 11.79 7.57
C ALA A 94 -3.93 13.28 7.60
N ASN A 95 -2.71 13.61 7.17
CA ASN A 95 -2.26 15.00 7.07
C ASN A 95 -3.11 15.82 6.09
N LEU A 96 -3.50 15.26 4.94
CA LEU A 96 -4.38 15.92 3.98
C LEU A 96 -5.78 16.18 4.56
N HIS A 97 -6.33 15.26 5.36
CA HIS A 97 -7.60 15.48 6.05
C HIS A 97 -7.53 16.62 7.07
N VAL A 98 -6.42 16.76 7.80
CA VAL A 98 -6.20 17.89 8.71
C VAL A 98 -6.18 19.21 7.92
N GLN A 99 -5.45 19.25 6.81
CA GLN A 99 -5.40 20.42 5.93
C GLN A 99 -6.77 20.77 5.35
N LEU A 100 -7.54 19.75 4.92
CA LEU A 100 -8.89 19.94 4.39
C LEU A 100 -9.83 20.54 5.44
N THR A 101 -9.78 20.04 6.67
CA THR A 101 -10.57 20.56 7.79
C THR A 101 -10.24 22.03 8.05
N ALA A 102 -8.95 22.38 8.06
CA ALA A 102 -8.51 23.77 8.22
C ALA A 102 -8.97 24.65 7.05
N ALA A 103 -8.88 24.16 5.80
CA ALA A 103 -9.33 24.89 4.62
C ALA A 103 -10.83 25.19 4.66
N ILE A 104 -11.65 24.20 5.06
CA ILE A 104 -13.09 24.36 5.25
C ILE A 104 -13.39 25.44 6.30
N ALA A 105 -12.72 25.39 7.45
CA ALA A 105 -12.92 26.38 8.52
C ALA A 105 -12.55 27.81 8.07
N ARG A 106 -11.45 27.97 7.33
CA ARG A 106 -11.04 29.27 6.77
C ARG A 106 -12.04 29.80 5.76
N GLU A 107 -12.59 28.93 4.91
CA GLU A 107 -13.60 29.31 3.93
C GLU A 107 -14.90 29.76 4.61
N GLN A 108 -15.37 29.02 5.62
CA GLN A 108 -16.54 29.39 6.41
C GLN A 108 -16.35 30.74 7.13
N ALA A 109 -15.17 30.97 7.71
CA ALA A 109 -14.86 32.24 8.36
C ALA A 109 -14.88 33.42 7.38
N ARG A 110 -14.34 33.23 6.16
CA ARG A 110 -14.39 34.25 5.09
C ARG A 110 -15.83 34.55 4.68
N GLN A 111 -16.66 33.54 4.49
CA GLN A 111 -18.07 33.71 4.13
C GLN A 111 -18.86 34.44 5.23
N ALA A 112 -18.65 34.08 6.50
CA ALA A 112 -19.30 34.73 7.63
C ALA A 112 -18.90 36.21 7.73
N GLN A 113 -17.62 36.54 7.51
CA GLN A 113 -17.15 37.93 7.51
C GLN A 113 -17.76 38.72 6.35
N GLU A 114 -17.81 38.15 5.14
CA GLU A 114 -18.41 38.79 3.97
C GLU A 114 -19.90 39.10 4.20
N GLN A 115 -20.66 38.14 4.73
CA GLN A 115 -22.07 38.33 5.07
C GLN A 115 -22.27 39.46 6.10
N ARG A 116 -21.41 39.56 7.12
CA ARG A 116 -21.45 40.65 8.10
C ARG A 116 -21.21 42.01 7.43
N ARG A 117 -20.22 42.11 6.53
CA ARG A 117 -19.92 43.35 5.80
C ARG A 117 -21.10 43.79 4.93
N ILE A 118 -21.73 42.84 4.22
CA ILE A 118 -22.90 43.11 3.39
C ILE A 118 -24.07 43.60 4.27
N ALA A 119 -24.35 42.93 5.39
CA ALA A 119 -25.41 43.32 6.32
C ALA A 119 -25.19 44.73 6.90
N GLU A 120 -23.96 45.06 7.29
CA GLU A 120 -23.60 46.40 7.77
C GLU A 120 -23.76 47.47 6.69
N ALA A 121 -23.33 47.18 5.46
CA ALA A 121 -23.47 48.09 4.33
C ALA A 121 -24.96 48.36 4.00
N MET A 122 -25.81 47.33 4.03
CA MET A 122 -27.26 47.47 3.84
C MET A 122 -27.90 48.31 4.96
N LYS A 123 -27.52 48.07 6.23
CA LYS A 123 -28.02 48.84 7.38
C LYS A 123 -27.62 50.30 7.34
N LYS A 124 -26.45 50.64 6.78
CA LYS A 124 -26.03 52.03 6.56
C LYS A 124 -26.84 52.70 5.45
N ARG A 125 -27.10 51.99 4.35
CA ARG A 125 -27.93 52.49 3.22
C ARG A 125 -29.39 52.72 3.60
N SER A 126 -29.98 51.91 4.47
CA SER A 126 -31.37 52.08 4.91
C SER A 126 -31.58 53.21 5.92
N LYS A 127 -30.50 53.86 6.38
CA LYS A 127 -30.53 54.98 7.35
C LYS A 127 -30.21 56.34 6.71
N SER A 128 -29.88 56.35 5.42
CA SER A 128 -29.71 57.55 4.60
C SER A 128 -30.95 57.79 3.75
#